data_AF-A0A349YNV3-F1
#
_entry.id   AF-A0A349YNV3-F1
#
_cell.length_a   1.000
_cell.length_b   1.000
_cell.length_c   1.000
_cell.angle_alpha   90.00
_cell.angle_beta   90.00
_cell.angle_gamma   90.00
#
_symmetry.space_group_name_H-M   'P 1'
#
loop_
_entity.id
_entity.type
_entity.pdbx_description
1 polymer ?
#
loop_
_entity_poly.entity_id
_entity_poly.type
_entity_poly.pdbx_seq_one_letter_code
_entity_poly.pdbx_strand_id
1 'polypeptide(L)'
;NKVKGESIRIPFKERLTSPKLAEVAEFKKMIFDLEKPGRRYALEKALEKVNEGKELTDEELKELEVESKDELATALEKSKKKRHEFISEWDFAEFIKKVIDSGKYDDKLFHIRGNGDYSYSDEKQQVYENYIPTRIYLAADDAETSSTATFNILYNKDSLDDMSVEEKGKYYVNGYMMEYDQNRKENIPAPVTITIPVPSDDSDPKAKKKAEAIKHKFIVEDDSFKEYGALVNMLNGAQKTEITEDMLTEEQREDLDLGIITMDDIRSELGGNVYGERIREYQFVKPARGFTKGRQDTVWTEEDMIIKPIEEEIPEEENLFEDEVVDTSNVDDDDEL
;
A
#
# COMPACT_ATOMS: atom_id res chain seq x y z
N ASN A 1 -24.37 -8.15 16.49
CA ASN A 1 -25.24 -7.42 15.54
C ASN A 1 -24.48 -6.25 14.94
N LYS A 2 -24.00 -6.37 13.69
CA LYS A 2 -23.53 -5.21 12.92
C LYS A 2 -24.75 -4.58 12.27
N VAL A 3 -25.16 -3.40 12.69
CA VAL A 3 -26.26 -2.65 12.07
C VAL A 3 -25.75 -2.11 10.73
N LYS A 4 -26.44 -2.42 9.64
CA LYS A 4 -26.11 -1.89 8.30
C LYS A 4 -26.40 -0.39 8.31
N GLY A 5 -25.39 0.43 7.99
CA GLY A 5 -25.56 1.88 7.92
C GLY A 5 -26.55 2.30 6.83
N GLU A 6 -27.16 3.47 6.98
CA GLU A 6 -28.06 4.05 5.99
C GLU A 6 -27.29 4.67 4.81
N SER A 7 -27.85 4.60 3.61
CA SER A 7 -27.27 5.21 2.42
C SER A 7 -27.56 6.70 2.41
N ILE A 8 -26.52 7.52 2.44
CA ILE A 8 -26.64 8.98 2.32
C ILE A 8 -26.42 9.36 0.85
N ARG A 9 -27.37 10.09 0.25
CA ARG A 9 -27.19 10.74 -1.06
C ARG A 9 -26.82 12.20 -0.87
N ILE A 10 -25.67 12.59 -1.41
CA ILE A 10 -25.20 13.97 -1.47
C ILE A 10 -25.06 14.35 -2.95
N PRO A 11 -25.76 15.40 -3.44
CA PRO A 11 -25.57 15.88 -4.80
C PRO A 11 -24.11 16.30 -5.04
N PHE A 12 -23.56 16.00 -6.22
CA PHE A 12 -22.16 16.33 -6.53
C PHE A 12 -21.85 17.83 -6.37
N LYS A 13 -22.81 18.73 -6.61
CA LYS A 13 -22.63 20.18 -6.42
C LYS A 13 -22.44 20.58 -4.95
N GLU A 14 -22.89 19.77 -4.00
CA GLU A 14 -22.85 20.03 -2.55
C GLU A 14 -21.76 19.21 -1.84
N ARG A 15 -20.93 18.48 -2.59
CA ARG A 15 -19.95 17.52 -2.06
C ARG A 15 -18.91 18.09 -1.09
N LEU A 16 -18.76 19.42 -1.04
CA LEU A 16 -17.86 20.14 -0.12
C LEU A 16 -18.59 20.97 0.95
N THR A 17 -19.90 21.20 0.79
CA THR A 17 -20.67 22.16 1.61
C THR A 17 -21.86 21.53 2.32
N SER A 18 -22.24 20.31 1.97
CA SER A 18 -23.42 19.66 2.55
C SER A 18 -23.22 19.43 4.05
N PRO A 19 -24.19 19.80 4.91
CA PRO A 19 -24.12 19.50 6.34
C PRO A 19 -24.06 17.99 6.62
N LYS A 20 -24.58 17.17 5.69
CA LYS A 20 -24.54 15.70 5.77
C LYS A 20 -23.14 15.11 5.67
N LEU A 21 -22.13 15.89 5.28
CA LEU A 21 -20.73 15.44 5.28
C LEU A 21 -20.25 15.02 6.68
N ALA A 22 -20.84 15.61 7.74
CA ALA A 22 -20.54 15.22 9.12
C ALA A 22 -21.05 13.81 9.45
N GLU A 23 -22.10 13.33 8.76
CA GLU A 23 -22.71 12.01 8.96
C GLU A 23 -22.00 10.90 8.16
N VAL A 24 -21.19 11.27 7.16
CA VAL A 24 -20.43 10.31 6.36
C VAL A 24 -19.39 9.63 7.25
N ALA A 25 -19.39 8.30 7.25
CA ALA A 25 -18.46 7.52 8.06
C ALA A 25 -17.00 7.84 7.72
N GLU A 26 -16.15 7.96 8.74
CA GLU A 26 -14.74 8.37 8.57
C GLU A 26 -13.94 7.47 7.63
N PHE A 27 -14.25 6.17 7.57
CA PHE A 27 -13.56 5.23 6.69
C PHE A 27 -13.86 5.43 5.20
N LYS A 28 -14.93 6.18 4.87
CA LYS A 28 -15.28 6.58 3.50
C LYS A 28 -14.72 7.94 3.11
N LYS A 29 -14.11 8.67 4.04
CA LYS A 29 -13.51 9.98 3.79
C LYS A 29 -12.03 9.83 3.47
N MET A 30 -11.56 10.67 2.57
CA MET A 30 -10.14 10.96 2.36
C MET A 30 -9.74 12.18 3.19
N ILE A 31 -8.55 12.15 3.77
CA ILE A 31 -8.09 13.19 4.68
C ILE A 31 -6.76 13.75 4.18
N PHE A 32 -6.66 15.07 4.09
CA PHE A 32 -5.40 15.78 3.97
C PHE A 32 -5.25 16.68 5.20
N ASP A 33 -4.22 16.47 6.01
CA ASP A 33 -3.99 17.24 7.23
C ASP A 33 -2.63 17.96 7.19
N LEU A 34 -2.70 19.29 7.21
CA LEU A 34 -1.54 20.18 7.20
C LEU A 34 -1.11 20.63 8.60
N GLU A 35 -1.69 20.06 9.65
CA GLU A 35 -1.29 20.36 11.03
C GLU A 35 -0.04 19.60 11.45
N LYS A 36 0.74 20.21 12.35
CA LYS A 36 1.86 19.55 13.03
C LYS A 36 1.36 18.28 13.75
N PRO A 37 2.07 17.14 13.62
CA PRO A 37 1.72 15.91 14.31
C PRO A 37 1.46 16.12 15.81
N GLY A 38 0.36 15.55 16.33
CA GLY A 38 0.02 15.59 17.75
C GLY A 38 -0.47 16.94 18.29
N ARG A 39 -0.16 18.08 17.64
CA ARG A 39 -0.49 19.42 18.14
C ARG A 39 -1.98 19.64 18.37
N ARG A 40 -2.84 19.22 17.43
CA ARG A 40 -4.30 19.39 17.59
C ARG A 40 -4.82 18.70 18.84
N TYR A 41 -4.39 17.46 19.06
CA TYR A 41 -4.78 16.69 20.25
C TYR A 41 -4.24 17.34 21.53
N ALA A 42 -3.01 17.86 21.49
CA ALA A 42 -2.43 18.58 22.62
C ALA A 42 -3.19 19.88 22.94
N LEU A 43 -3.62 20.64 21.93
CA LEU A 43 -4.48 21.81 22.08
C LEU A 43 -5.84 21.45 22.70
N GLU A 44 -6.48 20.35 22.26
CA GLU A 44 -7.73 19.86 22.83
C GLU A 44 -7.56 19.50 24.32
N LYS A 45 -6.49 18.76 24.65
CA LYS A 45 -6.18 18.38 26.03
C LYS A 45 -5.84 19.57 26.92
N ALA A 46 -5.13 20.56 26.39
CA ALA A 46 -4.82 21.79 27.11
C ALA A 46 -6.09 22.61 27.41
N LEU A 47 -6.99 22.72 26.43
CA LEU A 47 -8.27 23.41 26.62
C LEU A 47 -9.17 22.68 27.63
N GLU A 48 -9.22 21.34 27.60
CA GLU A 48 -9.89 20.53 28.62
C GLU A 48 -9.33 20.81 30.02
N LYS A 49 -7.99 20.80 30.20
CA LYS A 49 -7.34 21.12 31.47
C LYS A 49 -7.71 22.51 32.00
N VAL A 50 -7.70 23.52 31.13
CA VAL A 50 -8.07 24.91 31.50
C VAL A 50 -9.54 24.99 31.90
N ASN A 51 -10.43 24.30 31.18
CA ASN A 51 -11.86 24.22 31.54
C ASN A 51 -12.11 23.46 32.85
N GLU A 52 -11.24 22.52 33.20
CA GLU A 52 -11.22 21.84 34.51
C GLU A 52 -10.61 22.69 35.64
N GLY A 53 -10.17 23.92 35.35
CA GLY A 53 -9.58 24.85 36.32
C GLY A 53 -8.12 24.57 36.65
N LYS A 54 -7.40 23.82 35.81
CA LYS A 54 -5.97 23.57 35.96
C LYS A 54 -5.15 24.62 35.22
N GLU A 55 -4.01 24.98 35.80
CA GLU A 55 -3.02 25.85 35.17
C GLU A 55 -2.21 25.08 34.12
N LEU A 56 -1.78 25.77 33.07
CA LEU A 56 -0.82 25.27 32.09
C LEU A 56 0.55 25.82 32.44
N THR A 57 1.60 25.02 32.24
CA THR A 57 2.97 25.48 32.43
C THR A 57 3.45 26.30 31.22
N ASP A 58 4.47 27.12 31.42
CA ASP A 58 5.11 27.87 30.32
C ASP A 58 5.71 26.93 29.27
N GLU A 59 6.17 25.74 29.69
CA GLU A 59 6.65 24.69 28.80
C GLU A 59 5.53 24.15 27.91
N GLU A 60 4.35 23.85 28.48
CA GLU A 60 3.18 23.40 27.71
C GLU A 60 2.71 24.46 26.70
N LEU A 61 2.69 25.74 27.09
CA LEU A 61 2.32 26.83 26.18
C LEU A 61 3.32 26.97 25.02
N LYS A 62 4.62 26.83 25.31
CA LYS A 62 5.68 26.87 24.31
C LYS A 62 5.59 25.71 23.31
N GLU A 63 5.34 24.48 23.77
CA GLU A 63 5.15 23.31 22.91
C GLU A 63 3.93 23.46 21.98
N LEU A 64 2.86 24.10 22.47
CA LEU A 64 1.65 24.36 21.70
C LEU A 64 1.76 25.58 20.77
N GLU A 65 2.87 26.32 20.87
CA GLU A 65 3.14 27.59 20.19
C GLU A 65 2.00 28.61 20.41
N VAL A 66 1.58 28.77 21.67
CA VAL A 66 0.61 29.78 22.10
C VAL A 66 1.21 30.66 23.19
N GLU A 67 0.88 31.94 23.21
CA GLU A 67 1.45 32.88 24.18
C GLU A 67 0.67 32.87 25.50
N SER A 68 -0.62 32.50 25.45
CA SER A 68 -1.49 32.47 26.62
C SER A 68 -2.63 31.46 26.48
N LYS A 69 -3.29 31.16 27.62
CA LYS A 69 -4.44 30.27 27.67
C LYS A 69 -5.64 30.78 26.85
N ASP A 70 -5.78 32.10 26.76
CA ASP A 70 -6.88 32.72 26.03
C ASP A 70 -6.77 32.47 24.51
N GLU A 71 -5.57 32.17 24.01
CA GLU A 71 -5.34 31.86 22.60
C GLU A 71 -5.66 30.40 22.24
N LEU A 72 -5.79 29.50 23.22
CA LEU A 72 -5.97 28.06 22.98
C LEU A 72 -7.18 27.77 22.09
N ALA A 73 -8.31 28.41 22.35
CA ALA A 73 -9.53 28.22 21.55
C ALA A 73 -9.32 28.68 20.10
N THR A 74 -8.67 29.82 19.91
CA THR A 74 -8.35 30.38 18.58
C THR A 74 -7.34 29.49 17.83
N ALA A 75 -6.30 29.03 18.53
CA ALA A 75 -5.30 28.13 17.98
C ALA A 75 -5.91 26.78 17.58
N LEU A 76 -6.81 26.23 18.40
CA LEU A 76 -7.54 25.00 18.10
C LEU A 76 -8.47 25.18 16.89
N GLU A 77 -9.17 26.31 16.77
CA GLU A 77 -10.01 26.59 15.60
C GLU A 77 -9.18 26.70 14.31
N LYS A 78 -8.03 27.39 14.35
CA LYS A 78 -7.08 27.43 13.24
C LYS A 78 -6.57 26.04 12.90
N SER A 79 -6.28 25.22 13.90
CA SER A 79 -5.81 23.85 13.72
C SER A 79 -6.83 22.93 13.04
N LYS A 80 -8.11 23.07 13.40
CA LYS A 80 -9.21 22.34 12.76
C LYS A 80 -9.35 22.69 11.27
N LYS A 81 -9.11 23.95 10.89
CA LYS A 81 -9.15 24.40 9.49
C LYS A 81 -8.04 23.81 8.61
N LYS A 82 -6.96 23.28 9.20
CA LYS A 82 -5.88 22.59 8.46
C LYS A 82 -6.20 21.13 8.12
N ARG A 83 -7.25 20.56 8.70
CA ARG A 83 -7.75 19.22 8.36
C ARG A 83 -8.80 19.36 7.28
N HIS A 84 -8.48 18.84 6.10
CA HIS A 84 -9.35 18.84 4.93
C HIS A 84 -9.91 17.43 4.72
N GLU A 85 -11.23 17.32 4.66
CA GLU A 85 -11.93 16.06 4.47
C GLU A 85 -12.64 16.06 3.12
N PHE A 86 -12.51 14.95 2.40
CA PHE A 86 -13.07 14.79 1.06
C PHE A 86 -13.84 13.49 0.96
N ILE A 87 -14.92 13.48 0.18
CA ILE A 87 -15.72 12.28 -0.15
C ILE A 87 -15.59 11.88 -1.63
N SER A 88 -14.86 12.67 -2.41
CA SER A 88 -14.57 12.40 -3.82
C SER A 88 -13.06 12.41 -4.06
N GLU A 89 -12.58 11.40 -4.77
CA GLU A 89 -11.17 11.28 -5.16
C GLU A 89 -10.72 12.45 -6.04
N TRP A 90 -11.63 12.98 -6.87
CA TRP A 90 -11.36 14.14 -7.71
C TRP A 90 -10.99 15.38 -6.89
N ASP A 91 -11.80 15.74 -5.89
CA ASP A 91 -11.53 16.92 -5.06
C ASP A 91 -10.27 16.72 -4.20
N PHE A 92 -10.03 15.49 -3.75
CA PHE A 92 -8.82 15.13 -3.00
C PHE A 92 -7.57 15.30 -3.86
N ALA A 93 -7.58 14.78 -5.09
CA ALA A 93 -6.49 14.95 -6.05
C ALA A 93 -6.27 16.41 -6.44
N GLU A 94 -7.34 17.18 -6.65
CA GLU A 94 -7.25 18.62 -6.93
C GLU A 94 -6.63 19.38 -5.76
N PHE A 95 -6.96 19.00 -4.52
CA PHE A 95 -6.35 19.59 -3.33
C PHE A 95 -4.87 19.23 -3.19
N ILE A 96 -4.50 17.96 -3.40
CA ILE A 96 -3.09 17.52 -3.42
C ILE A 96 -2.30 18.36 -4.43
N LYS A 97 -2.83 18.49 -5.65
CA LYS A 97 -2.21 19.32 -6.70
C LYS A 97 -2.04 20.78 -6.23
N LYS A 98 -3.07 21.39 -5.64
CA LYS A 98 -2.98 22.76 -5.09
C LYS A 98 -1.90 22.91 -4.02
N VAL A 99 -1.72 21.90 -3.17
CA VAL A 99 -0.66 21.90 -2.14
C VAL A 99 0.72 21.83 -2.79
N ILE A 100 0.92 20.93 -3.75
CA ILE A 100 2.17 20.78 -4.51
C ILE A 100 2.48 22.08 -5.28
N ASP A 101 1.53 22.60 -6.05
CA ASP A 101 1.69 23.82 -6.85
C ASP A 101 1.95 25.06 -5.98
N SER A 102 1.64 25.01 -4.68
CA SER A 102 1.87 26.14 -3.78
C SER A 102 3.34 26.38 -3.42
N GLY A 103 4.21 25.37 -3.56
CA GLY A 103 5.62 25.42 -3.16
C GLY A 103 5.87 25.57 -1.65
N LYS A 104 4.82 25.63 -0.82
CA LYS A 104 4.93 25.90 0.63
C LYS A 104 5.49 24.73 1.44
N TYR A 105 5.55 23.55 0.85
CA TYR A 105 5.85 22.29 1.52
C TYR A 105 6.95 21.49 0.82
N ASP A 106 7.75 22.14 -0.03
CA ASP A 106 8.78 21.49 -0.85
C ASP A 106 9.90 20.85 0.01
N ASP A 107 10.13 21.38 1.21
CA ASP A 107 11.10 20.88 2.21
C ASP A 107 10.45 19.99 3.28
N LYS A 108 9.17 19.63 3.12
CA LYS A 108 8.41 18.88 4.13
C LYS A 108 8.14 17.44 3.72
N LEU A 109 8.20 16.56 4.72
CA LEU A 109 7.83 15.16 4.56
C LEU A 109 6.34 14.98 4.88
N PHE A 110 5.73 14.02 4.21
CA PHE A 110 4.34 13.63 4.43
C PHE A 110 4.26 12.15 4.77
N HIS A 111 3.43 11.83 5.76
CA HIS A 111 3.04 10.48 6.09
C HIS A 111 1.78 10.11 5.31
N ILE A 112 1.93 9.23 4.33
CA ILE A 112 0.88 8.84 3.40
C ILE A 112 0.39 7.43 3.75
N ARG A 113 -0.93 7.28 3.85
CA ARG A 113 -1.60 5.99 4.03
C ARG A 113 -2.66 5.79 2.95
N GLY A 114 -2.82 4.55 2.54
CA GLY A 114 -3.64 4.17 1.41
C GLY A 114 -3.80 2.66 1.37
N ASN A 115 -4.53 2.19 0.37
CA ASN A 115 -4.73 0.77 0.11
C ASN A 115 -4.18 0.45 -1.29
N GLY A 116 -3.74 -0.79 -1.48
CA GLY A 116 -3.55 -1.33 -2.83
C GLY A 116 -4.93 -1.65 -3.42
N ASP A 117 -5.12 -1.26 -4.67
CA ASP A 117 -6.25 -1.65 -5.52
C ASP A 117 -5.68 -2.52 -6.63
N TYR A 118 -6.21 -3.73 -6.77
CA TYR A 118 -5.68 -4.73 -7.68
C TYR A 118 -6.69 -4.98 -8.79
N SER A 119 -6.19 -5.05 -10.01
CA SER A 119 -7.01 -5.42 -11.16
C SER A 119 -6.30 -6.40 -12.07
N TYR A 120 -7.03 -7.37 -12.61
CA TYR A 120 -6.49 -8.32 -13.57
C TYR A 120 -6.82 -7.93 -15.01
N SER A 121 -5.85 -8.11 -15.91
CA SER A 121 -6.05 -7.97 -17.35
C SER A 121 -5.93 -9.31 -18.03
N ASP A 122 -7.04 -9.80 -18.58
CA ASP A 122 -7.11 -11.04 -19.35
C ASP A 122 -6.23 -10.98 -20.62
N GLU A 123 -6.20 -9.84 -21.30
CA GLU A 123 -5.38 -9.65 -22.52
C GLU A 123 -3.88 -9.86 -22.25
N LYS A 124 -3.38 -9.34 -21.13
CA LYS A 124 -1.95 -9.38 -20.79
C LYS A 124 -1.60 -10.45 -19.77
N GLN A 125 -2.61 -11.17 -19.27
CA GLN A 125 -2.51 -12.17 -18.22
C GLN A 125 -1.69 -11.68 -17.01
N GLN A 126 -1.95 -10.44 -16.57
CA GLN A 126 -1.19 -9.82 -15.50
C GLN A 126 -2.09 -9.07 -14.51
N VAL A 127 -1.67 -9.10 -13.24
CA VAL A 127 -2.27 -8.32 -12.17
C VAL A 127 -1.57 -6.97 -12.10
N TYR A 128 -2.36 -5.90 -12.12
CA TYR A 128 -1.93 -4.53 -11.86
C TYR A 128 -2.21 -4.16 -10.41
N GLU A 129 -1.29 -3.40 -9.84
CA GLU A 129 -1.36 -2.86 -8.49
C GLU A 129 -1.38 -1.34 -8.58
N ASN A 130 -2.39 -0.70 -8.01
CA ASN A 130 -2.50 0.74 -7.87
C ASN A 130 -2.53 1.12 -6.39
N TYR A 131 -1.68 2.05 -5.98
CA TYR A 131 -1.77 2.59 -4.62
C TYR A 131 -2.75 3.76 -4.59
N ILE A 132 -3.80 3.65 -3.78
CA ILE A 132 -4.84 4.68 -3.60
C ILE A 132 -4.63 5.35 -2.24
N PRO A 133 -4.05 6.58 -2.19
CA PRO A 133 -3.92 7.32 -0.95
C PRO A 133 -5.29 7.66 -0.39
N THR A 134 -5.49 7.43 0.91
CA THR A 134 -6.71 7.80 1.63
C THR A 134 -6.44 8.84 2.69
N ARG A 135 -5.22 8.92 3.21
CA ARG A 135 -4.85 9.85 4.27
C ARG A 135 -3.44 10.36 4.05
N ILE A 136 -3.28 11.68 4.07
CA ILE A 136 -2.00 12.37 3.96
C ILE A 136 -1.88 13.29 5.17
N TYR A 137 -0.82 13.12 5.93
CA TYR A 137 -0.52 13.94 7.11
C TYR A 137 0.84 14.60 6.93
N LEU A 138 0.98 15.85 7.33
CA LEU A 138 2.30 16.44 7.50
C LEU A 138 3.09 15.60 8.51
N ALA A 139 4.32 15.21 8.16
CA ALA A 139 5.20 14.48 9.06
C ALA A 139 5.92 15.44 10.02
N ALA A 140 6.55 14.89 11.06
CA ALA A 140 7.43 15.67 11.91
C ALA A 140 8.70 16.06 11.13
N ASP A 141 9.34 17.17 11.51
CA ASP A 141 10.54 17.66 10.80
C ASP A 141 11.72 16.68 10.90
N ASP A 142 11.74 15.81 11.93
CA ASP A 142 12.73 14.76 12.19
C ASP A 142 12.26 13.36 11.77
N ALA A 143 11.14 13.24 11.04
CA ALA A 143 10.59 11.96 10.67
C ALA A 143 11.51 11.19 9.70
N GLU A 144 11.80 9.94 10.02
CA GLU A 144 12.53 9.04 9.12
C GLU A 144 11.65 8.65 7.92
N THR A 145 12.25 8.66 6.72
CA THR A 145 11.60 8.18 5.50
C THR A 145 11.46 6.66 5.57
N SER A 146 10.23 6.18 5.48
CA SER A 146 9.95 4.75 5.44
C SER A 146 8.78 4.44 4.51
N SER A 147 8.76 3.21 4.01
CA SER A 147 7.69 2.70 3.16
C SER A 147 7.38 1.28 3.59
N THR A 148 6.18 1.04 4.09
CA THR A 148 5.78 -0.25 4.65
C THR A 148 4.40 -0.65 4.16
N ALA A 149 4.21 -1.95 3.91
CA ALA A 149 2.91 -2.54 3.65
C ALA A 149 2.56 -3.60 4.70
N THR A 150 1.28 -3.89 4.81
CA THR A 150 0.79 -5.01 5.61
C THR A 150 -0.23 -5.77 4.79
N PHE A 151 0.00 -7.06 4.58
CA PHE A 151 -0.88 -7.94 3.82
C PHE A 151 -0.83 -9.36 4.37
N ASN A 152 -1.81 -10.17 3.98
CA ASN A 152 -1.82 -11.59 4.26
C ASN A 152 -1.35 -12.33 3.01
N ILE A 153 -0.38 -13.22 3.19
CA ILE A 153 0.11 -14.11 2.13
C ILE A 153 -0.45 -15.51 2.33
N LEU A 154 -0.93 -16.10 1.25
CA LEU A 154 -1.24 -17.52 1.09
C LEU A 154 -0.05 -18.22 0.46
N TYR A 155 0.41 -19.30 1.08
CA TYR A 155 1.59 -20.07 0.65
C TYR A 155 1.46 -21.54 1.06
N ASN A 156 2.17 -22.42 0.35
CA ASN A 156 2.21 -23.86 0.56
C ASN A 156 3.66 -24.36 0.71
N LYS A 157 3.89 -25.68 0.66
CA LYS A 157 5.22 -26.29 0.76
C LYS A 157 6.23 -25.83 -0.31
N ASP A 158 5.75 -25.47 -1.50
CA ASP A 158 6.58 -25.14 -2.66
C ASP A 158 6.89 -23.62 -2.75
N SER A 159 6.41 -22.86 -1.77
CA SER A 159 6.47 -21.40 -1.77
C SER A 159 7.81 -20.83 -1.29
N LEU A 160 8.54 -21.56 -0.45
CA LEU A 160 9.82 -21.11 0.09
C LEU A 160 10.97 -21.56 -0.83
N ASP A 161 11.69 -20.60 -1.40
CA ASP A 161 12.96 -20.83 -2.08
C ASP A 161 14.12 -20.54 -1.12
N ASP A 162 14.82 -21.61 -0.75
CA ASP A 162 16.04 -21.56 0.06
C ASP A 162 17.32 -21.89 -0.72
N MET A 163 17.22 -22.17 -2.02
CA MET A 163 18.38 -22.42 -2.89
C MET A 163 19.01 -21.12 -3.37
N SER A 164 18.22 -20.05 -3.54
CA SER A 164 18.71 -18.73 -4.00
C SER A 164 19.57 -17.98 -2.98
N VAL A 165 19.74 -18.51 -1.76
CA VAL A 165 20.40 -17.80 -0.65
C VAL A 165 21.90 -17.65 -0.86
N GLU A 166 22.56 -18.67 -1.41
CA GLU A 166 24.01 -18.65 -1.63
C GLU A 166 24.42 -17.58 -2.64
N GLU A 167 23.60 -17.33 -3.65
CA GLU A 167 23.86 -16.35 -4.70
C GLU A 167 23.31 -14.95 -4.35
N LYS A 168 22.12 -14.87 -3.75
CA LYS A 168 21.38 -13.60 -3.59
C LYS A 168 21.31 -13.10 -2.15
N GLY A 169 21.85 -13.86 -1.19
CA GLY A 169 21.90 -13.48 0.23
C GLY A 169 20.52 -13.33 0.89
N LYS A 170 19.47 -13.94 0.34
CA LYS A 170 18.10 -13.83 0.87
C LYS A 170 17.24 -15.03 0.51
N TYR A 171 16.30 -15.38 1.39
CA TYR A 171 15.22 -16.32 1.09
C TYR A 171 14.09 -15.60 0.37
N TYR A 172 13.40 -16.31 -0.51
CA TYR A 172 12.18 -15.83 -1.17
C TYR A 172 11.00 -16.69 -0.74
N VAL A 173 9.89 -16.03 -0.44
CA VAL A 173 8.60 -16.69 -0.18
C VAL A 173 7.62 -16.19 -1.23
N ASN A 174 7.34 -17.04 -2.20
CA ASN A 174 6.36 -16.79 -3.25
C ASN A 174 4.98 -17.21 -2.78
N GLY A 175 3.95 -16.44 -3.09
CA GLY A 175 2.59 -16.79 -2.72
C GLY A 175 1.58 -15.84 -3.33
N TYR A 176 0.40 -15.79 -2.73
CA TYR A 176 -0.72 -15.02 -3.24
C TYR A 176 -1.39 -14.17 -2.16
N MET A 177 -1.88 -13.00 -2.54
CA MET A 177 -2.81 -12.18 -1.76
C MET A 177 -4.18 -12.30 -2.39
N MET A 178 -5.22 -12.53 -1.59
CA MET A 178 -6.59 -12.54 -2.11
C MET A 178 -7.14 -11.12 -2.11
N GLU A 179 -7.24 -10.53 -3.29
CA GLU A 179 -7.60 -9.13 -3.47
C GLU A 179 -8.86 -9.01 -4.32
N TYR A 180 -9.76 -8.11 -3.95
CA TYR A 180 -11.04 -7.96 -4.63
C TYR A 180 -10.87 -7.22 -5.95
N ASP A 181 -11.18 -7.89 -7.07
CA ASP A 181 -11.20 -7.27 -8.39
C ASP A 181 -12.62 -6.74 -8.69
N GLN A 182 -12.72 -5.44 -8.96
CA GLN A 182 -14.02 -4.80 -9.19
C GLN A 182 -14.70 -5.23 -10.50
N ASN A 183 -13.93 -5.57 -11.53
CA ASN A 183 -14.47 -5.98 -12.83
C ASN A 183 -15.12 -7.35 -12.73
N ARG A 184 -14.47 -8.26 -11.99
CA ARG A 184 -14.89 -9.66 -11.78
C ARG A 184 -15.86 -9.82 -10.62
N LYS A 185 -15.92 -8.83 -9.72
CA LYS A 185 -16.72 -8.81 -8.50
C LYS A 185 -16.42 -9.96 -7.53
N GLU A 186 -15.19 -10.47 -7.57
CA GLU A 186 -14.70 -11.58 -6.76
C GLU A 186 -13.25 -11.32 -6.31
N ASN A 187 -12.74 -12.14 -5.39
CA ASN A 187 -11.33 -12.07 -5.00
C ASN A 187 -10.48 -12.83 -6.02
N ILE A 188 -9.42 -12.20 -6.50
CA ILE A 188 -8.40 -12.81 -7.33
C ILE A 188 -7.12 -13.09 -6.52
N PRO A 189 -6.41 -14.19 -6.80
CA PRO A 189 -5.09 -14.47 -6.25
C PRO A 189 -4.02 -13.58 -6.92
N ALA A 190 -3.67 -12.46 -6.29
CA ALA A 190 -2.59 -11.57 -6.73
C ALA A 190 -1.23 -12.16 -6.30
N PRO A 191 -0.31 -12.49 -7.23
CA PRO A 191 0.98 -13.06 -6.88
C PRO A 191 1.84 -12.05 -6.11
N VAL A 192 2.51 -12.49 -5.06
CA VAL A 192 3.40 -11.68 -4.23
C VAL A 192 4.63 -12.47 -3.81
N THR A 193 5.77 -11.78 -3.66
CA THR A 193 7.00 -12.37 -3.16
C THR A 193 7.50 -11.57 -1.96
N ILE A 194 7.70 -12.25 -0.83
CA ILE A 194 8.35 -11.70 0.36
C ILE A 194 9.82 -12.12 0.37
N THR A 195 10.73 -11.19 0.66
CA THR A 195 12.16 -11.48 0.85
C THR A 195 12.54 -11.48 2.32
N ILE A 196 13.41 -12.42 2.71
CA ILE A 196 13.99 -12.51 4.05
C ILE A 196 15.51 -12.39 3.90
N PRO A 197 16.11 -11.24 4.25
CA PRO A 197 17.55 -11.03 4.09
C PRO A 197 18.31 -11.93 5.05
N VAL A 198 19.36 -12.57 4.54
CA VAL A 198 20.30 -13.34 5.34
C VAL A 198 21.46 -12.41 5.72
N PRO A 199 21.71 -12.21 7.03
CA PRO A 199 22.81 -11.38 7.46
C PRO A 199 24.15 -12.03 7.11
N SER A 200 25.16 -11.21 6.82
CA SER A 200 26.51 -11.66 6.46
C SER A 200 27.15 -12.51 7.55
N ASP A 201 28.25 -13.21 7.20
CA ASP A 201 28.85 -14.14 8.14
C ASP A 201 29.42 -13.50 9.40
N ASP A 202 29.85 -12.23 9.29
CA ASP A 202 30.37 -11.40 10.38
C ASP A 202 29.28 -10.76 11.26
N SER A 203 28.00 -10.97 10.93
CA SER A 203 26.88 -10.41 11.67
C SER A 203 26.65 -11.10 13.03
N ASP A 204 26.02 -10.37 13.97
CA ASP A 204 25.63 -10.87 15.28
C ASP A 204 24.90 -12.23 15.18
N PRO A 205 25.30 -13.26 15.97
CA PRO A 205 24.59 -14.54 16.06
C PRO A 205 23.07 -14.41 16.24
N LYS A 206 22.60 -13.34 16.88
CA LYS A 206 21.18 -13.03 17.04
C LYS A 206 20.48 -12.71 15.70
N ALA A 207 21.17 -12.05 14.77
CA ALA A 207 20.65 -11.74 13.44
C ALA A 207 20.47 -13.01 12.61
N LYS A 208 21.46 -13.92 12.60
CA LYS A 208 21.36 -15.23 11.93
C LYS A 208 20.19 -16.05 12.49
N LYS A 209 20.07 -16.13 13.82
CA LYS A 209 18.93 -16.79 14.48
C LYS A 209 17.58 -16.15 14.12
N LYS A 210 17.53 -14.83 13.93
CA LYS A 210 16.31 -14.13 13.53
C LYS A 210 15.89 -14.52 12.11
N ALA A 211 16.82 -14.53 11.14
CA ALA A 211 16.52 -14.93 9.76
C ALA A 211 15.99 -16.38 9.70
N GLU A 212 16.65 -17.32 10.37
CA GLU A 212 16.20 -18.71 10.47
C GLU A 212 14.82 -18.83 11.15
N ALA A 213 14.60 -18.12 12.25
CA ALA A 213 13.30 -18.12 12.93
C ALA A 213 12.17 -17.51 12.08
N ILE A 214 12.48 -16.63 11.13
CA ILE A 214 11.52 -16.12 10.15
C ILE A 214 11.30 -17.17 9.06
N LYS A 215 12.37 -17.75 8.49
CA LYS A 215 12.30 -18.85 7.50
C LYS A 215 11.38 -19.96 7.97
N HIS A 216 11.57 -20.45 9.20
CA HIS A 216 10.76 -21.53 9.78
C HIS A 216 9.25 -21.25 9.82
N LYS A 217 8.82 -19.98 9.77
CA LYS A 217 7.38 -19.65 9.72
C LYS A 217 6.76 -20.04 8.39
N PHE A 218 7.56 -20.05 7.33
CA PHE A 218 7.13 -20.30 5.96
C PHE A 218 7.38 -21.74 5.49
N ILE A 219 7.98 -22.61 6.31
CA ILE A 219 8.20 -24.03 5.97
C ILE A 219 6.92 -24.83 6.22
N VAL A 220 6.22 -25.24 5.17
CA VAL A 220 5.02 -26.10 5.22
C VAL A 220 5.40 -27.50 4.74
N GLU A 221 4.96 -28.54 5.44
CA GLU A 221 5.26 -29.94 5.10
C GLU A 221 4.16 -30.61 4.26
N ASP A 222 2.97 -30.02 4.25
CA ASP A 222 1.78 -30.52 3.55
C ASP A 222 1.47 -29.68 2.29
N ASP A 223 0.57 -30.19 1.45
CA ASP A 223 0.13 -29.53 0.21
C ASP A 223 -0.91 -28.41 0.48
N SER A 224 -1.25 -28.15 1.74
CA SER A 224 -2.30 -27.19 2.06
C SER A 224 -1.79 -25.76 2.08
N PHE A 225 -2.65 -24.83 1.66
CA PHE A 225 -2.35 -23.40 1.77
C PHE A 225 -2.49 -22.93 3.22
N LYS A 226 -1.46 -22.22 3.69
CA LYS A 226 -1.44 -21.55 4.97
C LYS A 226 -1.53 -20.04 4.76
N GLU A 227 -2.22 -19.35 5.66
CA GLU A 227 -2.28 -17.89 5.66
C GLU A 227 -1.32 -17.32 6.71
N TYR A 228 -0.60 -16.26 6.34
CA TYR A 228 0.22 -15.51 7.28
C TYR A 228 0.19 -14.01 7.00
N GLY A 229 -0.21 -13.22 7.99
CA GLY A 229 -0.12 -11.76 7.93
C GLY A 229 1.31 -11.28 8.17
N ALA A 230 1.84 -10.49 7.23
CA ALA A 230 3.18 -9.92 7.27
C ALA A 230 3.14 -8.39 7.22
N LEU A 231 3.97 -7.74 8.04
CA LEU A 231 4.38 -6.36 7.81
C LEU A 231 5.72 -6.38 7.10
N VAL A 232 5.80 -5.68 5.97
CA VAL A 232 6.95 -5.65 5.08
C VAL A 232 7.42 -4.22 4.82
N ASN A 233 8.72 -4.04 4.56
CA ASN A 233 9.23 -2.83 3.93
C ASN A 233 9.02 -2.94 2.43
N MET A 234 8.51 -1.88 1.80
CA MET A 234 8.40 -1.81 0.35
C MET A 234 9.64 -1.11 -0.21
N LEU A 235 10.55 -1.88 -0.75
CA LEU A 235 11.72 -1.35 -1.45
C LEU A 235 11.33 -1.24 -2.92
N ASN A 236 11.21 -0.01 -3.45
CA ASN A 236 10.96 0.23 -4.87
C ASN A 236 11.81 1.40 -5.33
N GLY A 237 13.03 1.10 -5.76
CA GLY A 237 14.00 2.09 -6.16
C GLY A 237 15.42 1.54 -6.12
N ALA A 238 16.37 2.39 -6.51
CA ALA A 238 17.78 2.13 -6.33
C ALA A 238 18.24 2.83 -5.05
N GLN A 239 18.92 2.12 -4.16
CA GLN A 239 19.49 2.74 -2.97
C GLN A 239 20.67 3.62 -3.39
N LYS A 240 20.74 4.85 -2.86
CA LYS A 240 21.95 5.67 -2.99
C LYS A 240 23.09 4.93 -2.28
N THR A 241 24.12 4.60 -3.03
CA THR A 241 25.31 3.93 -2.50
C THR A 241 26.41 4.97 -2.43
N GLU A 242 27.13 5.04 -1.31
CA GLU A 242 28.35 5.85 -1.27
C GLU A 242 29.37 5.20 -2.20
N ILE A 243 30.05 6.02 -3.02
CA ILE A 243 31.12 5.51 -3.88
C ILE A 243 32.24 5.00 -2.96
N THR A 244 32.43 3.70 -2.94
CA THR A 244 33.53 3.00 -2.27
C THR A 244 34.62 2.63 -3.28
N GLU A 245 35.87 2.48 -2.83
CA GLU A 245 37.06 2.28 -3.70
C GLU A 245 37.00 1.01 -4.58
N ASP A 246 36.16 0.05 -4.23
CA ASP A 246 35.85 -1.16 -4.98
C ASP A 246 34.96 -0.90 -6.21
N MET A 247 34.22 0.21 -6.22
CA MET A 247 33.40 0.65 -7.36
C MET A 247 34.21 1.49 -8.38
N LEU A 248 35.47 1.81 -8.06
CA LEU A 248 36.38 2.54 -8.94
C LEU A 248 37.06 1.61 -9.94
N THR A 249 37.28 2.11 -11.16
CA THR A 249 38.16 1.44 -12.12
C THR A 249 39.60 1.39 -11.60
N GLU A 250 40.42 0.47 -12.11
CA GLU A 250 41.83 0.35 -11.69
C GLU A 250 42.60 1.67 -11.89
N GLU A 251 42.34 2.38 -13.00
CA GLU A 251 42.93 3.70 -13.29
C GLU A 251 42.45 4.78 -12.30
N GLN A 252 41.16 4.82 -11.95
CA GLN A 252 40.64 5.75 -10.94
C GLN A 252 41.20 5.47 -9.54
N ARG A 253 41.49 4.20 -9.21
CA ARG A 253 42.11 3.84 -7.93
C ARG A 253 43.58 4.26 -7.91
N GLU A 254 44.32 4.01 -8.98
CA GLU A 254 45.71 4.44 -9.12
C GLU A 254 45.84 5.97 -9.11
N ASP A 255 44.97 6.70 -9.81
CA ASP A 255 44.99 8.17 -9.84
C ASP A 255 44.60 8.79 -8.48
N LEU A 256 43.74 8.12 -7.70
CA LEU A 256 43.38 8.54 -6.35
C LEU A 256 44.53 8.26 -5.37
N ASP A 257 45.22 7.12 -5.49
CA ASP A 257 46.42 6.78 -4.73
C ASP A 257 47.61 7.71 -5.04
N LEU A 258 47.75 8.13 -6.29
CA LEU A 258 48.79 9.07 -6.75
C LEU A 258 48.44 10.54 -6.44
N GLY A 259 47.23 10.82 -5.94
CA GLY A 259 46.74 12.17 -5.63
C GLY A 259 46.51 13.05 -6.87
N ILE A 260 46.31 12.43 -8.04
CA ILE A 260 46.04 13.09 -9.31
C ILE A 260 44.57 13.54 -9.37
N ILE A 261 43.67 12.74 -8.81
CA ILE A 261 42.23 13.03 -8.66
C ILE A 261 41.79 12.85 -7.21
N THR A 262 40.70 13.50 -6.81
CA THR A 262 40.08 13.30 -5.50
C THR A 262 38.76 12.52 -5.62
N MET A 263 38.31 11.93 -4.52
CA MET A 263 37.01 11.25 -4.47
C MET A 263 35.85 12.21 -4.80
N ASP A 264 36.01 13.51 -4.57
CA ASP A 264 35.04 14.53 -4.94
C ASP A 264 35.01 14.81 -6.45
N ASP A 265 36.15 14.68 -7.15
CA ASP A 265 36.22 14.77 -8.62
C ASP A 265 35.47 13.58 -9.26
N ILE A 266 35.66 12.38 -8.72
CA ILE A 266 34.96 11.16 -9.14
C ILE A 266 33.45 11.26 -8.88
N ARG A 267 33.05 11.78 -7.71
CA ARG A 267 31.63 12.05 -7.38
C ARG A 267 31.00 13.06 -8.34
N SER A 268 31.74 14.10 -8.70
CA SER A 268 31.29 15.12 -9.65
C SER A 268 31.12 14.55 -11.06
N GLU A 269 32.02 13.66 -11.50
CA GLU A 269 31.97 13.02 -12.82
C GLU A 269 30.82 12.00 -12.92
N LEU A 270 30.54 11.26 -11.86
CA LEU A 270 29.45 10.27 -11.79
C LEU A 270 28.06 10.87 -11.51
N GLY A 271 27.91 12.21 -11.58
CA GLY A 271 26.62 12.87 -11.44
C GLY A 271 26.11 12.98 -9.99
N GLY A 272 27.01 12.94 -9.01
CA GLY A 272 26.76 13.25 -7.60
C GLY A 272 26.18 12.12 -6.76
N ASN A 273 25.25 11.32 -7.28
CA ASN A 273 24.70 10.17 -6.56
C ASN A 273 24.84 8.90 -7.42
N VAL A 274 25.66 7.94 -6.98
CA VAL A 274 25.63 6.59 -7.55
C VAL A 274 24.45 5.84 -6.94
N TYR A 275 23.55 5.42 -7.82
CA TYR A 275 22.40 4.61 -7.46
C TYR A 275 22.79 3.15 -7.69
N GLY A 276 22.57 2.30 -6.68
CA GLY A 276 22.75 0.86 -6.82
C GLY A 276 21.73 0.23 -7.77
N GLU A 277 21.66 -1.10 -7.81
CA GLU A 277 20.64 -1.77 -8.61
C GLU A 277 19.22 -1.37 -8.17
N ARG A 278 18.33 -1.22 -9.15
CA ARG A 278 16.93 -0.92 -8.86
C ARG A 278 16.24 -2.18 -8.37
N ILE A 279 15.83 -2.18 -7.10
CA ILE A 279 15.20 -3.32 -6.44
C ILE A 279 13.71 -3.01 -6.24
N ARG A 280 12.82 -3.98 -6.57
CA ARG A 280 11.40 -3.96 -6.22
C ARG A 280 11.08 -5.19 -5.38
N GLU A 281 11.09 -5.05 -4.05
CA GLU A 281 10.96 -6.17 -3.12
C GLU A 281 10.17 -5.82 -1.85
N TYR A 282 9.42 -6.80 -1.35
CA TYR A 282 8.75 -6.73 -0.05
C TYR A 282 9.59 -7.46 1.01
N GLN A 283 10.34 -6.70 1.80
CA GLN A 283 11.22 -7.29 2.81
C GLN A 283 10.47 -7.55 4.12
N PHE A 284 10.51 -8.78 4.63
CA PHE A 284 9.83 -9.14 5.87
C PHE A 284 10.37 -8.37 7.09
N VAL A 285 9.47 -7.75 7.87
CA VAL A 285 9.82 -7.07 9.12
C VAL A 285 9.33 -7.85 10.33
N LYS A 286 8.02 -8.11 10.42
CA LYS A 286 7.39 -8.77 11.57
C LYS A 286 6.00 -9.34 11.23
N PRO A 287 5.45 -10.25 12.06
CA PRO A 287 4.07 -10.69 11.91
C PRO A 287 3.09 -9.52 12.01
N ALA A 288 2.06 -9.52 11.17
CA ALA A 288 0.95 -8.60 11.27
C ALA A 288 0.09 -8.89 12.53
N ARG A 289 -0.76 -7.93 12.89
CA ARG A 289 -1.69 -8.08 14.02
C ARG A 289 -2.63 -9.27 13.76
N GLY A 290 -2.74 -10.18 14.71
CA GLY A 290 -3.55 -11.39 14.59
C GLY A 290 -2.76 -12.66 14.27
N PHE A 291 -1.52 -12.52 13.79
CA PHE A 291 -0.64 -13.63 13.40
C PHE A 291 0.53 -13.88 14.38
N THR A 292 0.41 -13.37 15.61
CA THR A 292 1.43 -13.56 16.65
C THR A 292 1.56 -15.02 17.09
N LYS A 293 0.51 -15.82 16.92
CA LYS A 293 0.51 -17.26 17.21
C LYS A 293 1.09 -18.12 16.07
N GLY A 294 1.44 -17.50 14.95
CA GLY A 294 1.92 -18.18 13.75
C GLY A 294 0.91 -18.14 12.60
N ARG A 295 1.15 -19.02 11.62
CA ARG A 295 0.30 -19.21 10.45
C ARG A 295 -1.02 -19.88 10.80
N GLN A 296 -2.01 -19.71 9.94
CA GLN A 296 -3.34 -20.29 10.07
C GLN A 296 -3.60 -21.24 8.92
N ASP A 297 -4.31 -22.34 9.19
CA ASP A 297 -4.79 -23.23 8.15
C ASP A 297 -5.90 -22.55 7.35
N THR A 298 -5.96 -22.84 6.06
CA THR A 298 -6.97 -22.28 5.17
C THR A 298 -7.75 -23.38 4.47
N VAL A 299 -8.85 -22.99 3.83
CA VAL A 299 -9.66 -23.86 2.98
C VAL A 299 -9.28 -23.74 1.50
N TRP A 300 -8.29 -22.92 1.17
CA TRP A 300 -7.88 -22.64 -0.20
C TRP A 300 -7.15 -23.83 -0.82
N THR A 301 -7.38 -24.01 -2.11
CA THR A 301 -6.79 -25.07 -2.94
C THR A 301 -5.98 -24.48 -4.08
N GLU A 302 -5.21 -25.31 -4.78
CA GLU A 302 -4.43 -24.87 -5.95
C GLU A 302 -5.31 -24.30 -7.07
N GLU A 303 -6.51 -24.84 -7.26
CA GLU A 303 -7.47 -24.35 -8.26
C GLU A 303 -7.93 -22.92 -7.98
N ASP A 304 -7.99 -22.52 -6.70
CA ASP A 304 -8.36 -21.16 -6.30
C ASP A 304 -7.24 -20.14 -6.55
N MET A 305 -6.01 -20.60 -6.79
CA MET A 305 -4.86 -19.75 -7.11
C MET A 305 -4.77 -19.44 -8.62
N ILE A 306 -5.74 -19.91 -9.41
CA ILE A 306 -5.82 -19.68 -10.85
C ILE A 306 -6.93 -18.65 -11.14
N ILE A 307 -6.56 -17.53 -11.76
CA ILE A 307 -7.52 -16.53 -12.23
C ILE A 307 -8.23 -17.09 -13.48
N LYS A 308 -9.53 -17.39 -13.35
CA LYS A 308 -10.35 -17.88 -14.46
C LYS A 308 -10.68 -16.73 -15.42
N PRO A 309 -10.78 -16.92 -16.75
CA PRO A 309 -11.25 -15.86 -17.64
C PRO A 309 -12.66 -15.40 -17.28
N ILE A 310 -13.01 -14.14 -17.57
CA ILE A 310 -14.41 -13.70 -17.50
C ILE A 310 -15.17 -14.44 -18.61
N GLU A 311 -16.14 -15.27 -18.24
CA GLU A 311 -17.06 -15.86 -19.22
C GLU A 311 -17.86 -14.71 -19.86
N GLU A 312 -17.69 -14.50 -21.16
CA GLU A 312 -18.63 -13.68 -21.93
C GLU A 312 -19.95 -14.45 -21.95
N GLU A 313 -21.00 -13.92 -21.30
CA GLU A 313 -22.37 -14.32 -21.59
C GLU A 313 -22.61 -14.02 -23.07
N ILE A 314 -22.39 -15.02 -23.93
CA ILE A 314 -22.98 -15.02 -25.27
C ILE A 314 -24.48 -14.99 -24.98
N PRO A 315 -25.22 -13.96 -25.40
CA PRO A 315 -26.67 -14.00 -25.30
C PRO A 315 -27.11 -15.28 -25.97
N GLU A 316 -27.86 -16.14 -25.27
CA GLU A 316 -28.59 -17.22 -25.94
C GLU A 316 -29.34 -16.56 -27.08
N GLU A 317 -28.98 -16.88 -28.32
CA GLU A 317 -29.80 -16.49 -29.47
C GLU A 317 -31.17 -17.10 -29.21
N GLU A 318 -32.13 -16.28 -28.75
CA GLU A 318 -33.54 -16.62 -28.86
C GLU A 318 -33.74 -17.01 -30.32
N ASN A 319 -33.95 -18.30 -30.54
CA ASN A 319 -34.07 -18.91 -31.84
C ASN A 319 -35.40 -18.44 -32.44
N LEU A 320 -35.43 -17.21 -32.98
CA LEU A 320 -36.59 -16.50 -33.51
C LEU A 320 -37.20 -17.14 -34.77
N PHE A 321 -36.81 -18.38 -35.09
CA PHE A 321 -37.27 -19.14 -36.25
C PHE A 321 -37.85 -20.51 -35.90
N GLU A 322 -38.03 -20.85 -34.63
CA GLU A 322 -38.88 -21.98 -34.23
C GLU A 322 -40.34 -21.52 -34.11
N ASP A 323 -40.96 -21.14 -35.22
CA ASP A 323 -42.42 -21.18 -35.43
C ASP A 323 -42.76 -20.76 -36.87
N GLU A 324 -42.35 -21.58 -37.85
CA GLU A 324 -43.04 -21.63 -39.14
C GLU A 324 -43.22 -23.09 -39.56
N VAL A 325 -44.17 -23.75 -38.89
CA VAL A 325 -44.71 -25.02 -39.35
C VAL A 325 -45.52 -24.72 -40.62
N VAL A 326 -44.87 -24.80 -41.77
CA VAL A 326 -45.55 -24.76 -43.07
C VAL A 326 -46.32 -26.07 -43.20
N ASP A 327 -47.62 -26.01 -42.87
CA ASP A 327 -48.59 -27.07 -43.08
C ASP A 327 -48.77 -27.35 -44.57
N THR A 328 -47.99 -28.29 -45.11
CA THR A 328 -48.21 -28.85 -46.45
C THR A 328 -48.97 -30.16 -46.35
N SER A 329 -50.18 -30.12 -45.80
CA SER A 329 -51.12 -31.25 -45.88
C SER A 329 -52.51 -30.80 -46.33
N ASN A 330 -52.61 -30.39 -47.60
CA ASN A 330 -53.83 -30.43 -48.40
C ASN A 330 -53.50 -30.16 -49.88
N VAL A 331 -53.09 -31.19 -50.61
CA VAL A 331 -53.56 -31.40 -51.99
C VAL A 331 -53.78 -32.90 -52.15
N ASP A 332 -55.03 -33.23 -52.41
CA ASP A 332 -55.59 -34.56 -52.58
C ASP A 332 -54.87 -35.42 -53.64
N ASP A 333 -54.78 -36.71 -53.32
CA ASP A 333 -54.61 -37.80 -54.27
C ASP A 333 -55.81 -37.85 -55.24
N ASP A 334 -55.54 -37.71 -56.52
CA ASP A 334 -56.35 -38.25 -57.63
C ASP A 334 -55.35 -38.75 -58.70
N ASP A 335 -55.08 -40.07 -58.71
CA ASP A 335 -55.21 -40.95 -59.88
C ASP A 335 -54.36 -42.25 -59.77
N GLU A 336 -55.11 -43.35 -59.59
CA GLU A 336 -55.00 -44.69 -60.19
C GLU A 336 -53.67 -45.47 -60.20
N LEU A 337 -53.64 -46.59 -59.45
CA LEU A 337 -53.87 -47.95 -60.00
C LEU A 337 -54.05 -49.02 -58.91
#